data_AF-A0A6A6DTH1-F1
#
_entry.id   AF-A0A6A6DTH1-F1
#
_cell.length_a   1.000
_cell.length_b   1.000
_cell.length_c   1.000
_cell.angle_alpha   90.00
_cell.angle_beta   90.00
_cell.angle_gamma   90.00
#
_symmetry.space_group_name_H-M   'P 1'
#
loop_
_entity.id
_entity.type
_entity.pdbx_description
1 polymer ?
#
loop_
_entity_poly.entity_id
_entity_poly.type
_entity_poly.pdbx_seq_one_letter_code
_entity_poly.pdbx_strand_id
1 'polypeptide(L)'
;MWNHSSSLEGYSILLQKMEQDTVTPSGPPVKILDQPNEDGQLAEALALMRPDEGIYFLFFRSGCARFPTYDVKYATNSNITEPCTRASKELLKSGDMGLLAPGSVSVGRDGKTWCLTFHTRVITDWGRSRDVYGKADFERH
;
A
#
# COMPACT_ATOMS: atom_id res chain seq x y z
N MET A 1 7.82 -39.11 -13.24
CA MET A 1 7.86 -37.70 -13.65
C MET A 1 7.01 -36.92 -12.67
N TRP A 2 7.64 -36.15 -11.79
CA TRP A 2 6.92 -35.33 -10.81
C TRP A 2 6.55 -33.99 -11.48
N ASN A 3 5.25 -33.74 -11.58
CA ASN A 3 4.70 -32.52 -12.14
C ASN A 3 4.79 -31.41 -11.07
N HIS A 4 5.70 -30.44 -11.23
CA HIS A 4 5.64 -29.21 -10.45
C HIS A 4 4.70 -28.24 -11.15
N SER A 5 3.39 -28.43 -10.96
CA SER A 5 2.44 -27.32 -11.08
C SER A 5 2.62 -26.43 -9.85
N SER A 6 3.69 -25.64 -9.82
CA SER A 6 3.75 -24.50 -8.90
C SER A 6 2.78 -23.46 -9.45
N SER A 7 1.55 -23.45 -8.93
CA SER A 7 0.78 -22.21 -8.94
C SER A 7 1.68 -21.18 -8.28
N LEU A 8 2.04 -20.11 -8.99
CA LEU A 8 2.68 -18.95 -8.37
C LEU A 8 1.78 -18.55 -7.20
N GLU A 9 2.19 -18.83 -5.97
CA GLU A 9 1.42 -18.46 -4.79
C GLU A 9 1.50 -16.94 -4.67
N GLY A 10 0.34 -16.30 -4.55
CA GLY A 10 0.25 -14.85 -4.39
C GLY A 10 1.05 -14.35 -3.19
N TYR A 11 1.43 -13.08 -3.19
CA TYR A 11 2.24 -12.49 -2.12
C TYR A 11 1.34 -12.11 -0.93
N SER A 12 1.81 -12.32 0.29
CA SER A 12 1.06 -11.98 1.51
C SER A 12 1.70 -10.81 2.25
N ILE A 13 0.87 -9.96 2.85
CA ILE A 13 1.30 -8.97 3.84
C ILE A 13 1.03 -9.51 5.23
N LEU A 14 2.09 -9.56 6.04
CA LEU A 14 2.05 -10.03 7.42
C LEU A 14 2.21 -8.86 8.39
N LEU A 15 1.58 -8.96 9.54
CA LEU A 15 1.71 -8.07 10.69
C LEU A 15 2.37 -8.83 11.83
N GLN A 16 3.36 -8.22 12.47
CA GLN A 16 3.99 -8.80 13.65
C GLN A 16 3.96 -7.79 14.79
N LYS A 17 3.51 -8.25 15.96
CA LYS A 17 3.60 -7.45 17.19
C LYS A 17 5.06 -7.36 17.59
N MET A 18 5.48 -6.18 18.05
CA MET A 18 6.82 -5.95 18.57
C MET A 18 6.76 -5.73 20.08
N GLU A 19 7.83 -6.09 20.78
CA GLU A 19 8.04 -5.71 22.17
C GLU A 19 8.30 -4.20 22.29
N GLN A 20 8.38 -3.70 23.53
CA GLN A 20 8.56 -2.27 23.79
C GLN A 20 9.89 -1.70 23.27
N ASP A 21 10.88 -2.55 23.02
CA ASP A 21 12.17 -2.16 22.43
C ASP A 21 12.09 -1.89 20.92
N THR A 22 10.94 -2.12 20.28
CA THR A 22 10.64 -1.88 18.86
C THR A 22 11.43 -2.72 17.87
N VAL A 23 12.26 -3.65 18.33
CA VAL A 23 13.14 -4.47 17.48
C VAL A 23 13.00 -5.97 17.75
N THR A 24 12.47 -6.36 18.91
CA THR A 24 12.21 -7.76 19.26
C THR A 24 10.77 -8.12 18.90
N PRO A 25 10.55 -9.15 18.05
CA PRO A 25 9.20 -9.59 17.73
C PRO A 25 8.53 -10.36 18.89
N SER A 26 7.24 -10.11 19.06
CA SER A 26 6.38 -10.72 20.08
C SER A 26 5.40 -11.71 19.43
N GLY A 27 5.76 -12.99 19.45
CA GLY A 27 4.94 -14.06 18.87
C GLY A 27 5.01 -14.16 17.33
N PRO A 28 4.20 -15.06 16.74
CA PRO A 28 4.22 -15.31 15.31
C PRO A 28 3.57 -14.16 14.53
N PRO A 29 4.02 -13.90 13.28
CA PRO A 29 3.35 -12.96 12.40
C PRO A 29 1.95 -13.48 12.03
N VAL A 30 1.00 -12.56 11.91
CA VAL A 30 -0.37 -12.82 11.44
C VAL A 30 -0.53 -12.28 10.04
N LYS A 31 -1.23 -13.01 9.17
CA LYS A 31 -1.48 -12.57 7.81
C LYS A 31 -2.66 -11.59 7.78
N ILE A 32 -2.46 -10.41 7.22
CA ILE A 32 -3.48 -9.35 7.17
C ILE A 32 -3.96 -9.02 5.76
N LEU A 33 -3.28 -9.47 4.72
CA LEU A 33 -3.73 -9.34 3.33
C LEU A 33 -3.10 -10.40 2.43
N ASP A 34 -3.92 -11.02 1.57
CA ASP A 34 -3.46 -11.80 0.43
C ASP A 34 -3.49 -10.93 -0.84
N GLN A 35 -2.40 -10.93 -1.61
CA GLN A 35 -2.35 -10.33 -2.94
C GLN A 35 -2.51 -11.41 -4.01
N PRO A 36 -3.55 -11.33 -4.86
CA PRO A 36 -3.68 -12.21 -6.00
C PRO A 36 -2.55 -11.93 -7.01
N ASN A 37 -2.22 -12.93 -7.82
CA ASN A 37 -1.15 -12.85 -8.83
C ASN A 37 -1.32 -11.69 -9.84
N GLU A 38 -2.56 -11.24 -10.06
CA GLU A 38 -2.88 -10.10 -10.92
C GLU A 38 -2.28 -8.77 -10.41
N ASP A 39 -2.02 -8.65 -9.10
CA ASP A 39 -1.37 -7.47 -8.52
C ASP A 39 0.15 -7.46 -8.75
N GLY A 40 0.69 -8.48 -9.41
CA GLY A 40 2.10 -8.61 -9.74
C GLY A 40 2.92 -9.35 -8.67
N GLN A 41 4.17 -9.66 -9.03
CA GLN A 41 5.01 -10.58 -8.26
C GLN A 41 5.64 -9.97 -6.99
N LEU A 42 5.08 -8.92 -6.38
CA LEU A 42 5.68 -8.36 -5.18
C LEU A 42 4.68 -7.54 -4.37
N ALA A 43 4.41 -7.99 -3.13
CA ALA A 43 3.66 -7.24 -2.13
C ALA A 43 4.58 -6.29 -1.36
N GLU A 44 4.24 -5.00 -1.35
CA GLU A 44 4.80 -4.04 -0.40
C GLU A 44 3.64 -3.34 0.32
N ALA A 45 3.62 -3.46 1.64
CA ALA A 45 2.87 -2.56 2.49
C ALA A 45 3.56 -1.20 2.45
N LEU A 46 2.80 -0.15 2.13
CA LEU A 46 3.32 1.21 2.05
C LEU A 46 3.11 1.95 3.37
N ALA A 47 1.91 1.84 3.95
CA ALA A 47 1.57 2.46 5.23
C ALA A 47 0.39 1.73 5.91
N LEU A 48 0.37 1.77 7.24
CA LEU A 48 -0.76 1.37 8.07
C LEU A 48 -1.15 2.54 8.96
N MET A 49 -2.41 2.96 8.93
CA MET A 49 -2.92 4.04 9.80
C MET A 49 -4.22 3.62 10.48
N ARG A 50 -4.52 4.29 11.59
CA ARG A 50 -5.82 4.25 12.24
C ARG A 50 -6.25 5.68 12.55
N PRO A 51 -7.21 6.28 11.80
CA PRO A 51 -7.78 7.56 12.13
C PRO A 51 -8.64 7.44 13.41
N ASP A 52 -9.05 8.60 13.95
CA ASP A 52 -9.75 8.71 15.24
C ASP A 52 -11.05 7.87 15.31
N GLU A 53 -11.64 7.54 14.16
CA GLU A 53 -12.84 6.69 14.01
C GLU A 53 -12.59 5.20 14.28
N GLY A 54 -11.33 4.77 14.37
CA GLY A 54 -10.95 3.43 14.82
C GLY A 54 -10.81 2.36 13.75
N ILE A 55 -11.01 2.67 12.46
CA ILE A 55 -10.84 1.74 11.32
C ILE A 55 -9.38 1.76 10.86
N TYR A 56 -8.76 0.59 10.71
CA TYR A 56 -7.42 0.48 10.12
C TYR A 56 -7.48 0.62 8.61
N PHE A 57 -6.55 1.38 8.04
CA PHE A 57 -6.30 1.47 6.61
C PHE A 57 -4.90 0.92 6.33
N LEU A 58 -4.83 -0.12 5.51
CA LEU A 58 -3.59 -0.68 4.96
C LEU A 58 -3.44 -0.21 3.52
N PHE A 59 -2.46 0.65 3.26
CA PHE A 59 -2.09 1.06 1.91
C PHE A 59 -1.03 0.11 1.37
N PHE A 60 -1.24 -0.37 0.16
CA PHE A 60 -0.33 -1.31 -0.49
C PHE A 60 -0.23 -1.01 -1.98
N ARG A 61 0.84 -1.48 -2.61
CA ARG A 61 1.01 -1.34 -4.05
C ARG A 61 0.48 -2.56 -4.81
N SER A 62 0.07 -2.32 -6.05
CA SER A 62 0.03 -3.33 -7.11
C SER A 62 0.95 -2.92 -8.26
N GLY A 63 1.44 -3.89 -9.03
CA GLY A 63 2.25 -3.67 -10.23
C GLY A 63 3.75 -3.61 -9.96
N CYS A 64 4.52 -2.93 -10.82
CA CYS A 64 5.97 -2.74 -10.67
C CYS A 64 6.33 -1.29 -10.93
N ALA A 65 7.15 -0.69 -10.06
CA ALA A 65 7.35 0.76 -9.98
C ALA A 65 8.06 1.37 -11.21
N ARG A 66 8.48 0.53 -12.15
CA ARG A 66 9.07 0.91 -13.44
C ARG A 66 8.01 1.11 -14.52
N PHE A 67 6.81 0.56 -14.35
CA PHE A 67 5.73 0.57 -15.31
C PHE A 67 4.55 1.44 -14.83
N PRO A 68 3.73 1.97 -15.75
CA PRO A 68 2.53 2.74 -15.40
C PRO A 68 1.45 1.94 -14.67
N THR A 69 1.55 0.61 -14.64
CA THR A 69 0.64 -0.27 -13.89
C THR A 69 0.88 -0.26 -12.37
N TYR A 70 1.78 0.61 -11.90
CA TYR A 70 2.02 0.80 -10.49
C TYR A 70 0.95 1.72 -9.90
N ASP A 71 0.11 1.15 -9.04
CA ASP A 71 -1.01 1.84 -8.41
C ASP A 71 -0.97 1.67 -6.89
N VAL A 72 -1.53 2.64 -6.17
CA VAL A 72 -1.78 2.58 -4.73
C VAL A 72 -3.18 2.04 -4.52
N LYS A 73 -3.31 0.93 -3.81
CA LYS A 73 -4.57 0.35 -3.35
C LYS A 73 -4.65 0.44 -1.83
N TYR A 74 -5.85 0.23 -1.29
CA TYR A 74 -6.07 0.18 0.15
C TYR A 74 -7.02 -0.93 0.55
N ALA A 75 -6.88 -1.39 1.78
CA ALA A 75 -7.78 -2.33 2.44
C ALA A 75 -8.08 -1.83 3.85
N THR A 76 -9.23 -2.23 4.38
CA THR A 76 -9.69 -1.76 5.70
C THR A 76 -10.04 -2.91 6.63
N ASN A 77 -9.89 -2.67 7.93
CA ASN A 77 -10.39 -3.58 8.95
C ASN A 77 -10.72 -2.82 10.25
N SER A 78 -11.66 -3.33 11.04
CA SER A 78 -11.89 -2.87 12.42
C SER A 78 -10.95 -3.55 13.44
N ASN A 79 -10.42 -4.73 13.10
CA ASN A 79 -9.43 -5.44 13.90
C ASN A 79 -8.11 -5.61 13.14
N ILE A 80 -7.00 -5.15 13.73
CA ILE A 80 -5.70 -5.12 13.06
C ILE A 80 -5.08 -6.51 12.82
N THR A 81 -5.47 -7.52 13.59
CA THR A 81 -4.94 -8.88 13.44
C THR A 81 -5.74 -9.74 12.47
N GLU A 82 -6.88 -9.25 11.97
CA GLU A 82 -7.74 -9.97 11.04
C GLU A 82 -7.45 -9.57 9.58
N PRO A 83 -7.78 -10.42 8.59
CA PRO A 83 -7.62 -10.10 7.19
C PRO A 83 -8.41 -8.84 6.77
N CYS A 84 -7.72 -7.90 6.12
CA CYS A 84 -8.31 -6.65 5.66
C CYS A 84 -9.22 -6.88 4.44
N THR A 85 -10.30 -6.12 4.36
CA THR A 85 -11.19 -6.08 3.20
C THR A 85 -10.67 -5.06 2.19
N ARG A 86 -10.34 -5.52 0.98
CA ARG A 86 -9.84 -4.67 -0.10
C ARG A 86 -10.92 -3.71 -0.60
N ALA A 87 -10.52 -2.48 -0.89
CA ALA A 87 -11.38 -1.57 -1.65
C ALA A 87 -11.59 -2.09 -3.08
N SER A 88 -12.73 -1.74 -3.67
CA SER A 88 -13.07 -2.14 -5.04
C SER A 88 -12.35 -1.33 -6.12
N LYS A 89 -11.71 -0.21 -5.74
CA LYS A 89 -10.97 0.69 -6.63
C LYS A 89 -9.62 1.05 -6.03
N GLU A 90 -8.67 1.39 -6.90
CA GLU A 90 -7.40 2.00 -6.52
C GLU A 90 -7.64 3.35 -5.82
N LEU A 91 -6.74 3.70 -4.89
CA LEU A 91 -6.68 5.03 -4.30
C LEU A 91 -6.01 6.03 -5.24
N LEU A 92 -4.90 5.64 -5.86
CA LEU A 92 -4.14 6.43 -6.83
C LEU A 92 -3.61 5.53 -7.93
N LYS A 93 -3.67 5.99 -9.18
CA LYS A 93 -3.11 5.30 -10.35
C LYS A 93 -2.48 6.26 -11.35
N SER A 94 -1.74 5.71 -12.31
CA SER A 94 -1.23 6.52 -13.43
C SER A 94 -2.37 7.23 -14.17
N GLY A 95 -2.17 8.52 -14.46
CA GLY A 95 -3.15 9.40 -15.08
C GLY A 95 -3.87 10.31 -14.07
N ASP A 96 -3.96 9.91 -12.80
CA ASP A 96 -4.50 10.77 -11.75
C ASP A 96 -3.63 12.02 -11.62
N MET A 97 -4.24 13.19 -11.72
CA MET A 97 -3.55 14.49 -11.69
C MET A 97 -2.43 14.63 -12.76
N GLY A 98 -2.46 13.83 -13.83
CA GLY A 98 -1.41 13.81 -14.84
C GLY A 98 -0.10 13.15 -14.38
N LEU A 99 -0.12 12.44 -13.26
CA LEU A 99 1.03 11.81 -12.63
C LEU A 99 1.18 10.34 -13.06
N LEU A 100 2.37 9.76 -12.95
CA LEU A 100 2.65 8.39 -13.39
C LEU A 100 3.20 7.54 -12.26
N ALA A 101 2.72 6.31 -12.11
CA ALA A 101 3.21 5.35 -11.13
C ALA A 101 3.30 5.91 -9.68
N PRO A 102 2.19 6.44 -9.11
CA PRO A 102 2.16 6.94 -7.74
C PRO A 102 2.44 5.82 -6.73
N GLY A 103 3.29 6.06 -5.73
CA GLY A 103 3.75 5.04 -4.78
C GLY A 103 4.45 5.58 -3.56
N SER A 104 4.99 4.68 -2.73
CA SER A 104 5.72 5.06 -1.50
C SER A 104 4.93 6.05 -0.64
N VAL A 105 3.75 5.60 -0.23
CA VAL A 105 2.78 6.41 0.50
C VAL A 105 3.19 6.59 1.95
N SER A 106 3.00 7.79 2.48
CA SER A 106 3.05 8.08 3.91
C SER A 106 1.85 8.95 4.30
N VAL A 107 1.29 8.68 5.48
CA VAL A 107 0.15 9.42 6.03
C VAL A 107 0.63 10.34 7.13
N GLY A 108 0.20 11.59 7.10
CA GLY A 108 0.39 12.56 8.17
C GLY A 108 -0.91 13.26 8.53
N ARG A 109 -0.82 14.23 9.44
CA ARG A 109 -1.96 15.04 9.87
C ARG A 109 -1.59 16.52 9.77
N ASP A 110 -2.42 17.29 9.09
CA ASP A 110 -2.36 18.76 9.04
C ASP A 110 -3.57 19.32 9.80
N GLY A 111 -3.34 19.70 11.06
CA GLY A 111 -4.41 20.09 11.99
C GLY A 111 -5.44 18.98 12.20
N LYS A 112 -6.65 19.16 11.66
CA LYS A 112 -7.75 18.17 11.75
C LYS A 112 -7.83 17.26 10.54
N THR A 113 -7.05 17.50 9.49
CA THR A 113 -7.13 16.79 8.21
C THR A 113 -6.04 15.73 8.12
N TRP A 114 -6.40 14.53 7.67
CA TRP A 114 -5.43 13.50 7.30
C TRP A 114 -4.91 13.77 5.89
N CYS A 115 -3.59 13.76 5.72
CA CYS A 115 -2.93 14.05 4.46
C CYS A 115 -2.13 12.85 3.98
N LEU A 116 -2.27 12.54 2.71
CA LEU A 116 -1.42 11.58 2.01
C LEU A 116 -0.23 12.30 1.37
N THR A 117 0.96 11.73 1.53
CA THR A 117 2.16 12.05 0.76
C THR A 117 2.59 10.82 -0.02
N PHE A 118 3.04 11.00 -1.26
CA PHE A 118 3.44 9.88 -2.12
C PHE A 118 4.47 10.34 -3.15
N HIS A 119 5.30 9.41 -3.59
CA HIS A 119 6.20 9.61 -4.70
C HIS A 119 5.46 9.35 -6.01
N THR A 120 5.80 10.08 -7.05
CA THR A 120 5.30 9.79 -8.40
C THR A 120 6.36 10.09 -9.43
N ARG A 121 6.16 9.57 -10.63
CA ARG A 121 6.99 9.90 -11.78
C ARG A 121 6.41 11.09 -12.52
N VAL A 122 7.27 12.07 -12.74
CA VAL A 122 7.01 13.18 -13.64
C VAL A 122 7.86 13.04 -14.91
N ILE A 123 7.30 13.47 -16.03
CA ILE A 123 8.05 13.60 -17.27
C ILE A 123 8.54 15.05 -17.32
N THR A 124 9.86 15.22 -17.36
CA THR A 124 10.51 16.52 -17.52
C THR A 124 11.28 16.54 -18.84
N ASP A 125 11.66 17.73 -19.29
CA ASP A 125 12.51 17.90 -20.48
C ASP A 125 13.87 17.17 -20.35
N TRP A 126 14.30 16.87 -19.12
CA TRP A 126 15.56 16.20 -18.80
C TRP A 126 15.40 14.68 -18.58
N GLY A 127 14.22 14.13 -18.86
CA GLY A 127 13.89 12.73 -18.64
C GLY A 127 12.95 12.52 -17.46
N ARG A 128 13.04 11.33 -16.86
CA ARG A 128 12.04 10.83 -15.92
C ARG A 128 12.54 10.98 -14.47
N SER A 129 11.94 11.89 -13.69
CA SER A 129 12.23 12.10 -12.26
C SER A 129 11.20 11.39 -11.37
N ARG A 130 11.57 11.12 -10.11
CA ARG A 130 10.62 10.78 -9.04
C ARG A 130 10.55 11.92 -8.05
N ASP A 131 9.39 12.54 -7.98
CA ASP A 131 9.15 13.71 -7.14
C ASP A 131 8.15 13.35 -6.03
N VAL A 132 8.22 14.07 -4.91
CA VAL A 132 7.32 13.91 -3.77
C VAL A 132 6.14 14.87 -3.92
N TYR A 133 4.94 14.32 -3.86
CA TYR A 133 3.68 15.06 -3.87
C TYR A 133 3.03 14.98 -2.49
N GLY A 134 2.57 16.11 -1.99
CA GLY A 134 1.84 16.22 -0.73
C GLY A 134 0.50 16.89 -0.95
N LYS A 135 -0.53 16.30 -0.34
CA LYS A 135 -1.94 16.75 -0.28
C LYS A 135 -2.87 16.07 -1.29
N ALA A 136 -3.26 14.84 -0.92
CA ALA A 136 -4.62 14.38 -1.16
C ALA A 136 -5.36 14.41 0.20
N ASP A 137 -6.49 15.11 0.25
CA ASP A 137 -7.38 15.08 1.42
C ASP A 137 -8.05 13.70 1.46
N PHE A 138 -7.90 12.99 2.58
CA PHE A 138 -8.48 11.67 2.74
C PHE A 138 -9.81 11.79 3.50
N GLU A 139 -10.90 11.95 2.75
CA GLU A 139 -12.27 11.77 3.24
C GLU A 139 -12.85 10.51 2.60
N ARG A 140 -13.69 9.76 3.33
CA ARG A 140 -14.28 8.48 2.86
C ARG A 140 -14.84 8.64 1.45
N HIS A 141 -14.27 7.92 0.49
CA HIS A 141 -14.86 7.64 -0.82
C HIS A 141 -15.66 6.34 -0.79
#